data_AF-A0A371DH10-F1
#
_entry.id   AF-A0A371DH10-F1
#
_cell.length_a   1.000
_cell.length_b   1.000
_cell.length_c   1.000
_cell.angle_alpha   90.00
_cell.angle_beta   90.00
_cell.angle_gamma   90.00
#
_symmetry.space_group_name_H-M   'P 1'
#
loop_
_entity.id
_entity.type
_entity.pdbx_description
1 polymer ?
#
loop_
_entity_poly.entity_id
_entity_poly.type
_entity_poly.pdbx_seq_one_letter_code
_entity_poly.pdbx_strand_id
1 'polypeptide(L)'
;LYHAGVANGSFDLEDRVKYLRAQPKFQKDLDRAREYEVTVRTTMEEWRDYFSVITDKAQLDDLIAAMHREKIAQSTFLQKDASVCELLAQVYRKRDELVNEANKYSLRYESEWVTRASALPAYRVRYAIRKFDQMIEEAKAQGVVHATALNCVESLTDMTSRTSSVSGPGGVQINLDLMSQADTEFRELSAILDAADKVTRDS
;
A
#
# COMPACT_ATOMS: atom_id res chain seq x y z
N LEU A 1 33.44 -39.49 -20.92
CA LEU A 1 33.73 -40.76 -20.22
C LEU A 1 33.03 -41.96 -20.86
N TYR A 2 31.70 -41.97 -20.99
CA TYR A 2 30.94 -43.06 -21.62
C TYR A 2 31.42 -43.42 -23.05
N HIS A 3 31.47 -42.45 -23.98
CA HIS A 3 31.92 -42.69 -25.36
C HIS A 3 33.38 -43.18 -25.46
N ALA A 4 34.24 -42.75 -24.54
CA ALA A 4 35.63 -43.21 -24.49
C ALA A 4 35.73 -44.66 -23.98
N GLY A 5 34.95 -45.05 -22.96
CA GLY A 5 34.93 -46.43 -22.48
C GLY A 5 34.28 -47.42 -23.45
N VAL A 6 33.29 -46.97 -24.23
CA VAL A 6 32.71 -47.76 -25.33
C VAL A 6 33.70 -47.98 -26.46
N ALA A 7 34.48 -46.96 -26.83
CA ALA A 7 35.50 -47.05 -27.87
C ALA A 7 36.66 -47.98 -27.46
N ASN A 8 36.98 -48.04 -26.16
CA ASN A 8 38.10 -48.82 -25.63
C ASN A 8 37.69 -50.23 -25.17
N GLY A 9 36.43 -50.63 -25.37
CA GLY A 9 35.91 -51.96 -25.01
C GLY A 9 35.80 -52.22 -23.50
N SER A 10 35.93 -51.18 -22.66
CA SER A 10 35.98 -51.33 -21.21
C SER A 10 34.60 -51.45 -20.55
N PHE A 11 33.52 -51.17 -21.28
CA PHE A 11 32.15 -51.38 -20.82
C PHE A 11 31.54 -52.58 -21.53
N ASP A 12 31.03 -53.54 -20.75
CA ASP A 12 30.24 -54.63 -21.29
C ASP A 12 28.89 -54.13 -21.85
N LEU A 13 28.19 -54.98 -22.58
CA LEU A 13 26.91 -54.63 -23.21
C LEU A 13 25.82 -54.32 -22.18
N GLU A 14 25.82 -55.02 -21.04
CA GLU A 14 24.81 -54.90 -19.99
C GLU A 14 24.92 -53.55 -19.28
N ASP A 15 26.14 -53.14 -18.94
CA ASP A 15 26.46 -51.83 -18.37
C ASP A 15 26.12 -50.72 -19.35
N ARG A 16 26.44 -50.87 -20.64
CA ARG A 16 26.05 -49.88 -21.67
C ARG A 16 24.54 -49.66 -21.74
N VAL A 17 23.76 -50.74 -21.67
CA VAL A 17 22.29 -50.66 -21.66
C VAL A 17 21.79 -50.01 -20.37
N LYS A 18 22.37 -50.34 -19.20
CA LYS A 18 22.03 -49.70 -17.92
C LYS A 18 22.33 -48.20 -17.94
N TYR A 19 23.52 -47.79 -18.40
CA TYR A 19 23.91 -46.39 -18.52
C TYR A 19 22.99 -45.61 -19.46
N LEU A 20 22.72 -46.13 -20.66
CA LEU A 20 21.84 -45.45 -21.63
C LEU A 20 20.40 -45.35 -21.14
N ARG A 21 19.90 -46.34 -20.38
CA ARG A 21 18.56 -46.28 -19.78
C ARG A 21 18.49 -45.31 -18.60
N ALA A 22 19.56 -45.18 -17.84
CA ALA A 22 19.62 -44.29 -16.68
C ALA A 22 19.94 -42.84 -17.07
N GLN A 23 20.63 -42.61 -18.19
CA GLN A 23 21.05 -41.27 -18.63
C GLN A 23 19.89 -40.26 -18.74
N PRO A 24 18.72 -40.57 -19.33
CA PRO A 24 17.60 -39.64 -19.36
C PRO A 24 17.06 -39.29 -17.97
N LYS A 25 17.07 -40.27 -17.05
CA LYS A 25 16.64 -40.06 -15.66
C LYS A 25 17.62 -39.13 -14.93
N PHE A 26 18.92 -39.40 -15.01
CA PHE A 26 19.94 -38.54 -14.43
C PHE A 26 19.92 -37.13 -15.03
N GLN A 27 19.73 -37.01 -16.35
CA GLN A 27 19.63 -35.71 -17.00
C GLN A 27 18.44 -34.91 -16.46
N LYS A 28 17.27 -35.55 -16.34
CA LYS A 28 16.07 -34.93 -15.75
C LYS A 28 16.30 -34.49 -14.30
N ASP A 29 16.96 -35.33 -13.50
CA ASP A 29 17.25 -35.02 -12.10
C ASP A 29 18.27 -33.86 -11.98
N LEU A 30 19.28 -33.81 -12.87
CA LEU A 30 20.24 -32.71 -12.96
C LEU A 30 19.59 -31.39 -13.41
N ASP A 31 18.70 -31.44 -14.40
CA ASP A 31 17.99 -30.25 -14.87
C ASP A 31 17.07 -29.70 -13.77
N ARG A 32 16.38 -30.58 -13.04
CA ARG A 32 15.57 -30.19 -11.88
C ARG A 32 16.42 -29.60 -10.74
N ALA A 33 17.61 -30.14 -10.49
CA ALA A 33 18.53 -29.58 -9.49
C ALA A 33 19.00 -28.16 -9.88
N ARG A 34 19.26 -27.91 -11.16
CA ARG A 34 19.59 -26.57 -11.67
C ARG A 34 18.44 -25.59 -11.51
N GLU A 35 17.22 -26.02 -11.80
CA GLU A 35 16.02 -25.19 -11.58
C GLU A 35 15.89 -24.80 -10.09
N TYR A 36 16.11 -25.74 -9.16
CA TYR A 36 16.09 -25.44 -7.73
C TYR A 36 17.22 -24.49 -7.31
N GLU A 37 18.44 -24.63 -7.85
CA GLU A 37 19.55 -23.71 -7.58
C GLU A 37 19.19 -22.27 -7.97
N VAL A 38 18.59 -22.10 -9.15
CA VAL A 38 18.15 -20.79 -9.64
C VAL A 38 17.07 -20.19 -8.74
N THR A 39 16.06 -20.98 -8.37
CA THR A 39 15.00 -20.54 -7.46
C THR A 39 15.57 -20.11 -6.11
N VAL A 40 16.40 -20.94 -5.47
CA VAL A 40 17.01 -20.62 -4.17
C VAL A 40 17.82 -19.34 -4.25
N ARG A 41 18.64 -19.16 -5.29
CA ARG A 41 19.44 -17.94 -5.47
C ARG A 41 18.54 -16.70 -5.61
N THR A 42 17.49 -16.81 -6.43
CA THR A 42 16.58 -15.70 -6.70
C THR A 42 15.80 -15.30 -5.45
N THR A 43 15.25 -16.27 -4.72
CA THR A 43 14.54 -16.03 -3.45
C THR A 43 15.48 -15.44 -2.39
N MET A 44 16.73 -15.93 -2.31
CA MET A 44 17.72 -15.38 -1.37
C MET A 44 18.13 -13.95 -1.71
N GLU A 45 18.19 -13.58 -2.99
CA GLU A 45 18.47 -12.21 -3.42
C GLU A 45 17.31 -11.27 -3.11
N GLU A 46 16.07 -11.70 -3.36
CA GLU A 46 14.85 -10.90 -3.15
C GLU A 46 14.56 -10.65 -1.67
N TRP A 47 14.69 -11.68 -0.84
CA TRP A 47 14.24 -11.65 0.56
C TRP A 47 15.38 -11.46 1.57
N ARG A 48 16.61 -11.24 1.09
CA ARG A 48 17.83 -11.16 1.91
C ARG A 48 17.68 -10.28 3.15
N ASP A 49 17.20 -9.06 2.95
CA ASP A 49 17.14 -8.06 4.01
C ASP A 49 16.05 -8.40 5.03
N TYR A 50 14.94 -8.99 4.58
CA TYR A 50 13.89 -9.51 5.45
C TYR A 50 14.39 -10.70 6.28
N PHE A 51 15.12 -11.63 5.67
CA PHE A 51 15.72 -12.76 6.39
C PHE A 51 16.73 -12.29 7.44
N SER A 52 17.53 -11.27 7.12
CA SER A 52 18.47 -10.66 8.07
C SER A 52 17.72 -10.12 9.29
N VAL A 53 16.62 -9.39 9.08
CA VAL A 53 15.79 -8.88 10.18
C VAL A 53 15.14 -10.00 11.01
N ILE A 54 14.65 -11.06 10.35
CA ILE A 54 13.99 -12.19 11.03
C ILE A 54 14.98 -12.99 11.89
N THR A 55 16.22 -13.12 11.43
CA THR A 55 17.24 -13.98 12.06
C THR A 55 18.13 -13.25 13.06
N ASP A 56 18.30 -11.93 12.94
CA ASP A 56 19.12 -11.12 13.84
C ASP A 56 18.27 -10.30 14.82
N LYS A 57 18.39 -10.63 16.11
CA LYS A 57 17.69 -9.94 17.18
C LYS A 57 17.99 -8.44 17.23
N ALA A 58 19.24 -8.03 16.97
CA ALA A 58 19.60 -6.62 17.03
C ALA A 58 18.87 -5.81 15.96
N GLN A 59 18.78 -6.37 14.74
CA GLN A 59 18.07 -5.74 13.63
C GLN A 59 16.56 -5.70 13.85
N LEU A 60 16.00 -6.74 14.47
CA LEU A 60 14.60 -6.75 14.87
C LEU A 60 14.30 -5.68 15.92
N ASP A 61 15.15 -5.55 16.94
CA ASP A 61 15.01 -4.53 17.98
C ASP A 61 15.11 -3.11 17.39
N ASP A 62 16.02 -2.89 16.44
CA ASP A 62 16.17 -1.62 15.71
C ASP A 62 14.94 -1.30 14.84
N LEU A 63 14.39 -2.31 14.15
CA LEU A 63 13.17 -2.18 13.37
C LEU A 63 11.98 -1.83 14.29
N ILE A 64 11.84 -2.49 15.44
CA ILE A 64 10.81 -2.18 16.44
C ILE A 64 10.98 -0.75 16.97
N ALA A 65 12.21 -0.32 17.24
CA ALA A 65 12.49 1.05 17.69
C ALA A 65 12.17 2.10 16.59
N ALA A 66 12.43 1.78 15.32
CA ALA A 66 12.04 2.61 14.19
C ALA A 66 10.50 2.68 14.05
N MET A 67 9.82 1.53 14.12
CA MET A 67 8.36 1.47 14.16
C MET A 67 7.77 2.27 15.32
N HIS A 68 8.39 2.25 16.50
CA HIS A 68 7.95 3.04 17.64
C HIS A 68 8.16 4.55 17.46
N ARG A 69 9.23 4.96 16.76
CA ARG A 69 9.48 6.37 16.40
C ARG A 69 8.52 6.86 15.33
N GLU A 70 8.19 6.02 14.36
CA GLU A 70 7.24 6.32 13.27
C GLU A 70 5.79 6.16 13.68
N LYS A 71 5.51 5.45 14.77
CA LYS A 71 4.19 5.40 15.39
C LYS A 71 3.81 6.83 15.74
N ILE A 72 2.91 7.41 14.94
CA ILE A 72 2.35 8.71 15.24
C ILE A 72 1.88 8.66 16.68
N ALA A 73 2.47 9.51 17.51
CA ALA A 73 2.03 9.63 18.89
C ALA A 73 0.52 9.88 18.83
N GLN A 74 -0.25 8.95 19.38
CA GLN A 74 -1.71 8.99 19.32
C GLN A 74 -2.25 10.35 19.79
N SER A 75 -1.54 10.99 20.72
CA SER A 75 -1.78 12.38 21.15
C SER A 75 -1.66 13.41 20.02
N THR A 76 -0.63 13.32 19.17
CA THR A 76 -0.40 14.23 18.04
C THR A 76 -1.44 14.02 16.94
N PHE A 77 -1.84 12.77 16.68
CA PHE A 77 -2.94 12.47 15.77
C PHE A 77 -4.25 13.05 16.29
N LEU A 78 -4.63 12.72 17.52
CA LEU A 78 -5.88 13.18 18.14
C LEU A 78 -5.97 14.72 18.22
N GLN A 79 -4.85 15.39 18.52
CA GLN A 79 -4.81 16.85 18.56
C GLN A 79 -5.05 17.47 17.18
N LYS A 80 -4.43 16.92 16.13
CA LYS A 80 -4.65 17.40 14.76
C LYS A 80 -6.06 17.04 14.27
N ASP A 81 -6.53 15.83 14.53
CA ASP A 81 -7.86 15.35 14.15
C ASP A 81 -8.99 16.23 14.70
N ALA A 82 -8.93 16.58 15.98
CA ALA A 82 -9.89 17.49 16.61
C ALA A 82 -9.98 18.84 15.87
N SER A 83 -8.84 19.42 15.51
CA SER A 83 -8.78 20.70 14.80
C SER A 83 -9.35 20.62 13.37
N VAL A 84 -9.14 19.50 12.68
CA VAL A 84 -9.67 19.29 11.33
C VAL A 84 -11.16 19.02 11.36
N CYS A 85 -11.64 18.21 12.31
CA CYS A 85 -13.06 17.98 12.54
C CYS A 85 -13.80 19.28 12.84
N GLU A 86 -13.20 20.18 13.63
CA GLU A 86 -13.76 21.48 13.92
C GLU A 86 -13.87 22.37 12.67
N LEU A 87 -12.81 22.42 11.85
CA LEU A 87 -12.82 23.16 10.57
C LEU A 87 -13.89 22.63 9.60
N LEU A 88 -14.01 21.31 9.48
CA LEU A 88 -15.04 20.68 8.65
C LEU A 88 -16.45 21.01 9.16
N ALA A 89 -16.65 20.95 10.48
CA ALA A 89 -17.93 21.32 11.09
C ALA A 89 -18.31 22.78 10.81
N GLN A 90 -17.33 23.70 10.86
CA GLN A 90 -17.55 25.12 10.51
C GLN A 90 -17.96 25.28 9.04
N VAL A 91 -17.25 24.60 8.13
CA VAL A 91 -17.57 24.60 6.69
C VAL A 91 -18.98 24.08 6.42
N TYR A 92 -19.35 22.94 7.01
CA TYR A 92 -20.69 22.38 6.85
C TYR A 92 -21.78 23.28 7.43
N ARG A 93 -21.56 23.83 8.63
CA ARG A 93 -22.52 24.76 9.25
C ARG A 93 -22.73 25.99 8.37
N LYS A 94 -21.66 26.60 7.85
CA LYS A 94 -21.78 27.80 7.00
C LYS A 94 -22.47 27.50 5.67
N ARG A 95 -22.21 26.34 5.07
CA ARG A 95 -22.93 25.86 3.89
C ARG A 95 -24.43 25.73 4.19
N ASP A 96 -24.77 25.06 5.29
CA ASP A 96 -26.17 24.81 5.66
C ASP A 96 -26.90 26.11 6.01
N GLU A 97 -26.23 27.08 6.65
CA GLU A 97 -26.74 28.43 6.85
C GLU A 97 -27.08 29.12 5.53
N LEU A 98 -26.15 29.14 4.57
CA LEU A 98 -26.36 29.76 3.26
C LEU A 98 -27.50 29.10 2.48
N VAL A 99 -27.56 27.76 2.47
CA VAL A 99 -28.65 27.01 1.82
C VAL A 99 -29.99 27.29 2.47
N ASN A 100 -30.05 27.27 3.80
CA ASN A 100 -31.28 27.55 4.53
C ASN A 100 -31.74 29.00 4.31
N GLU A 101 -30.82 29.95 4.28
CA GLU A 101 -31.14 31.36 4.02
C GLU A 101 -31.64 31.55 2.58
N ALA A 102 -30.96 30.95 1.59
CA ALA A 102 -31.40 30.97 0.20
C ALA A 102 -32.81 30.37 0.03
N ASN A 103 -33.10 29.24 0.68
CA ASN A 103 -34.43 28.62 0.66
C ASN A 103 -35.51 29.53 1.27
N LYS A 104 -35.20 30.19 2.39
CA LYS A 104 -36.11 31.17 3.02
C LYS A 104 -36.42 32.33 2.08
N TYR A 105 -35.41 32.88 1.41
CA TYR A 105 -35.62 33.96 0.45
C TYR A 105 -36.37 33.49 -0.79
N SER A 106 -36.10 32.29 -1.32
CA SER A 106 -36.83 31.72 -2.45
C SER A 106 -38.32 31.60 -2.13
N LEU A 107 -38.66 30.94 -1.02
CA LEU A 107 -40.05 30.74 -0.60
C LEU A 107 -40.77 32.07 -0.33
N ARG A 108 -40.06 33.03 0.28
CA ARG A 108 -40.59 34.37 0.52
C ARG A 108 -40.88 35.10 -0.79
N TYR A 109 -39.95 35.09 -1.75
CA TYR A 109 -40.16 35.76 -3.03
C TYR A 109 -41.25 35.07 -3.85
N GLU A 110 -41.27 33.73 -3.90
CA GLU A 110 -42.32 32.95 -4.55
C GLU A 110 -43.70 33.30 -3.98
N SER A 111 -43.86 33.29 -2.66
CA SER A 111 -45.14 33.65 -2.02
C SER A 111 -45.52 35.13 -2.25
N GLU A 112 -44.57 36.06 -2.17
CA GLU A 112 -44.80 37.49 -2.48
C GLU A 112 -45.19 37.73 -3.94
N TRP A 113 -44.74 36.87 -4.85
CA TRP A 113 -44.96 36.99 -6.30
C TRP A 113 -46.29 36.34 -6.72
N VAL A 114 -46.60 35.17 -6.16
CA VAL A 114 -47.87 34.47 -6.40
C VAL A 114 -49.07 35.24 -5.86
N THR A 115 -48.91 35.93 -4.72
CA THR A 115 -49.99 36.72 -4.10
C THR A 115 -50.29 38.05 -4.81
N ARG A 116 -49.48 38.45 -5.81
CA ARG A 116 -49.68 39.69 -6.56
C ARG A 116 -50.50 39.44 -7.82
N ALA A 117 -51.66 40.09 -7.89
CA ALA A 117 -52.56 40.05 -9.05
C ALA A 117 -52.05 40.84 -10.28
N SER A 118 -50.93 41.56 -10.19
CA SER A 118 -50.38 42.42 -11.26
C SER A 118 -48.92 42.09 -11.58
N ALA A 119 -48.47 42.52 -12.76
CA ALA A 119 -47.10 42.30 -13.23
C ALA A 119 -46.06 42.80 -12.21
N LEU A 120 -45.06 41.95 -11.93
CA LEU A 120 -43.98 42.26 -11.00
C LEU A 120 -43.07 43.38 -11.51
N PRO A 121 -42.88 44.47 -10.74
CA PRO A 121 -41.98 45.55 -11.13
C PRO A 121 -40.53 45.07 -11.24
N ALA A 122 -39.85 45.45 -12.32
CA ALA A 122 -38.46 45.05 -12.62
C ALA A 122 -37.44 45.42 -11.52
N TYR A 123 -37.71 46.44 -10.70
CA TYR A 123 -36.81 46.79 -9.58
C TYR A 123 -36.85 45.76 -8.45
N ARG A 124 -37.98 45.08 -8.23
CA ARG A 124 -38.12 44.06 -7.17
C ARG A 124 -37.41 42.77 -7.55
N VAL A 125 -37.52 42.37 -8.81
CA VAL A 125 -36.78 41.24 -9.37
C VAL A 125 -35.27 41.49 -9.26
N ARG A 126 -34.82 42.69 -9.64
CA ARG A 126 -33.41 43.08 -9.49
C ARG A 126 -32.93 43.07 -8.03
N TYR A 127 -33.76 43.50 -7.08
CA TYR A 127 -33.42 43.46 -5.67
C TYR A 127 -33.27 42.01 -5.15
N ALA A 128 -34.17 41.11 -5.54
CA ALA A 128 -34.11 39.70 -5.19
C ALA A 128 -32.85 39.02 -5.79
N ILE A 129 -32.55 39.27 -7.06
CA ILE A 129 -31.34 38.77 -7.72
C ILE A 129 -30.09 39.22 -6.96
N ARG A 130 -30.01 40.51 -6.59
CA ARG A 130 -28.87 41.05 -5.83
C ARG A 130 -28.63 40.34 -4.49
N LYS A 131 -29.70 39.83 -3.86
CA LYS A 131 -29.59 39.07 -2.60
C LYS A 131 -29.00 37.68 -2.82
N PHE A 132 -29.39 36.99 -3.89
CA PHE A 132 -28.77 35.73 -4.26
C PHE A 132 -27.32 35.91 -4.74
N ASP A 133 -27.02 36.99 -5.49
CA ASP A 133 -25.65 37.32 -5.89
C ASP A 133 -24.73 37.51 -4.67
N GLN A 134 -25.22 38.18 -3.61
CA GLN A 134 -24.49 38.33 -2.34
C GLN A 134 -24.16 36.97 -1.70
N MET A 135 -25.12 36.04 -1.66
CA MET A 135 -24.90 34.70 -1.12
C MET A 135 -23.92 33.87 -1.96
N ILE A 136 -23.94 34.05 -3.29
CA ILE A 136 -22.97 33.40 -4.19
C ILE A 136 -21.56 33.92 -3.91
N GLU A 137 -21.38 35.22 -3.72
CA GLU A 137 -20.08 35.78 -3.35
C GLU A 137 -19.62 35.33 -1.96
N GLU A 138 -20.53 35.23 -0.98
CA GLU A 138 -20.22 34.65 0.33
C GLU A 138 -19.80 33.17 0.23
N ALA A 139 -20.46 32.38 -0.61
CA ALA A 139 -20.09 31.00 -0.87
C ALA A 139 -18.71 30.89 -1.55
N LYS A 140 -18.42 31.77 -2.52
CA LYS A 140 -17.10 31.83 -3.16
C LYS A 140 -16.00 32.20 -2.17
N ALA A 141 -16.27 33.12 -1.25
CA ALA A 141 -15.32 33.51 -0.21
C ALA A 141 -14.95 32.35 0.74
N GLN A 142 -15.84 31.36 0.90
CA GLN A 142 -15.53 30.12 1.65
C GLN A 142 -14.51 29.22 0.95
N GLY A 143 -14.22 29.41 -0.35
CA GLY A 143 -13.31 28.56 -1.12
C GLY A 143 -11.92 28.42 -0.49
N VAL A 144 -11.39 29.47 0.14
CA VAL A 144 -10.10 29.43 0.85
C VAL A 144 -10.16 28.54 2.09
N VAL A 145 -11.27 28.60 2.84
CA VAL A 145 -11.49 27.78 4.04
C VAL A 145 -11.67 26.31 3.65
N HIS A 146 -12.40 26.03 2.56
CA HIS A 146 -12.52 24.70 1.99
C HIS A 146 -11.16 24.12 1.56
N ALA A 147 -10.34 24.90 0.86
CA ALA A 147 -9.01 24.46 0.45
C ALA A 147 -8.11 24.16 1.66
N THR A 148 -8.20 24.97 2.70
CA THR A 148 -7.43 24.77 3.94
C THR A 148 -7.89 23.50 4.66
N ALA A 149 -9.21 23.30 4.81
CA ALA A 149 -9.75 22.08 5.40
C ALA A 149 -9.34 20.83 4.61
N LEU A 150 -9.38 20.89 3.28
CA LEU A 150 -8.98 19.78 2.40
C LEU A 150 -7.49 19.43 2.58
N ASN A 151 -6.60 20.42 2.54
CA ASN A 151 -5.17 20.21 2.77
C ASN A 151 -4.88 19.62 4.16
N CYS A 152 -5.65 20.03 5.19
CA CYS A 152 -5.51 19.47 6.52
C CYS A 152 -6.01 18.01 6.61
N VAL A 153 -7.09 17.68 5.90
CA VAL A 153 -7.58 16.29 5.76
C VAL A 153 -6.56 15.42 5.02
N GLU A 154 -5.97 15.92 3.94
CA GLU A 154 -4.88 15.25 3.21
C GLU A 154 -3.69 15.01 4.14
N SER A 155 -3.26 16.01 4.91
CA SER A 155 -2.16 15.83 5.87
C SER A 155 -2.47 14.79 6.96
N LEU A 156 -3.72 14.72 7.45
CA LEU A 156 -4.12 13.65 8.38
C LEU A 156 -4.15 12.28 7.70
N THR A 157 -4.58 12.25 6.44
CA THR A 157 -4.61 11.04 5.62
C THR A 157 -3.19 10.54 5.42
N ASP A 158 -2.25 11.41 5.03
CA ASP A 158 -0.82 11.11 4.87
C ASP A 158 -0.17 10.60 6.15
N MET A 159 -0.57 11.17 7.29
CA MET A 159 -0.16 10.68 8.60
C MET A 159 -0.69 9.26 8.83
N THR A 160 -1.98 9.00 8.60
CA THR A 160 -2.59 7.68 8.84
C THR A 160 -2.28 6.63 7.79
N SER A 161 -1.93 7.04 6.57
CA SER A 161 -1.41 6.18 5.53
C SER A 161 -0.02 5.78 5.96
N ARG A 162 0.02 4.74 6.79
CA ARG A 162 1.23 4.08 7.27
C ARG A 162 2.23 4.04 6.12
N THR A 163 3.42 4.58 6.35
CA THR A 163 4.61 4.01 5.74
C THR A 163 4.64 2.56 6.16
N SER A 164 4.09 1.68 5.33
CA SER A 164 4.28 0.24 5.49
C SER A 164 5.76 -0.10 5.33
N SER A 165 6.57 0.83 4.79
CA SER A 165 8.00 0.75 4.72
C SER A 165 8.72 1.48 5.86
N VAL A 166 9.56 0.76 6.59
CA VAL A 166 10.49 1.32 7.58
C VAL A 166 11.92 1.16 7.07
N SER A 167 12.80 2.11 7.36
CA SER A 167 14.23 1.96 7.05
C SER A 167 14.82 0.81 7.86
N GLY A 168 15.20 -0.26 7.17
CA GLY A 168 15.87 -1.43 7.71
C GLY A 168 17.40 -1.31 7.72
N PRO A 169 18.08 -2.43 7.99
CA PRO A 169 19.54 -2.51 8.04
C PRO A 169 20.16 -2.05 6.71
N GLY A 170 21.22 -1.25 6.77
CA GLY A 170 21.90 -0.76 5.56
C GLY A 170 21.12 0.30 4.75
N GLY A 171 20.00 0.80 5.25
CA GLY A 171 19.22 1.87 4.61
C GLY A 171 18.19 1.38 3.59
N VAL A 172 18.00 0.07 3.45
CA VAL A 172 16.97 -0.52 2.59
C VAL A 172 15.59 -0.33 3.23
N GLN A 173 14.57 -0.03 2.44
CA GLN A 173 13.20 0.05 2.94
C GLN A 173 12.59 -1.36 3.08
N ILE A 174 12.21 -1.73 4.30
CA ILE A 174 11.52 -2.97 4.63
C ILE A 174 10.03 -2.71 4.67
N ASN A 175 9.26 -3.34 3.78
CA ASN A 175 7.81 -3.29 3.82
C ASN A 175 7.27 -4.30 4.86
N LEU A 176 6.74 -3.79 5.96
CA LEU A 176 6.16 -4.55 7.06
C LEU A 176 5.03 -5.49 6.61
N ASP A 177 4.29 -5.15 5.56
CA ASP A 177 3.22 -6.01 5.04
C ASP A 177 3.78 -7.32 4.44
N LEU A 178 5.03 -7.28 3.96
CA LEU A 178 5.73 -8.42 3.37
C LEU A 178 6.47 -9.28 4.41
N MET A 179 6.56 -8.86 5.68
CA MET A 179 7.28 -9.62 6.71
C MET A 179 6.69 -11.01 6.95
N SER A 180 5.36 -11.16 6.83
CA SER A 180 4.71 -12.47 6.97
C SER A 180 5.00 -13.41 5.79
N GLN A 181 5.08 -12.85 4.58
CA GLN A 181 5.47 -13.59 3.39
C GLN A 181 6.94 -13.99 3.51
N ALA A 182 7.82 -13.09 3.96
CA ALA A 182 9.23 -13.38 4.18
C ALA A 182 9.45 -14.55 5.16
N ASP A 183 8.70 -14.63 6.27
CA ASP A 183 8.78 -15.80 7.18
C ASP A 183 8.35 -17.11 6.49
N THR A 184 7.37 -17.03 5.59
CA THR A 184 6.93 -18.20 4.80
C THR A 184 8.03 -18.65 3.84
N GLU A 185 8.56 -17.72 3.03
CA GLU A 185 9.66 -17.97 2.09
C GLU A 185 10.91 -18.50 2.81
N PHE A 186 11.23 -17.96 3.99
CA PHE A 186 12.36 -18.41 4.80
C PHE A 186 12.22 -19.88 5.21
N ARG A 187 11.02 -20.29 5.65
CA ARG A 187 10.74 -21.68 6.07
C ARG A 187 10.77 -22.64 4.88
N GLU A 188 10.19 -22.25 3.76
CA GLU A 188 10.20 -23.06 2.53
C GLU A 188 11.63 -23.26 2.02
N LEU A 189 12.42 -22.18 1.97
CA LEU A 189 13.81 -22.24 1.56
C LEU A 189 14.66 -23.08 2.52
N SER A 190 14.45 -22.93 3.84
CA SER A 190 15.12 -23.75 4.85
C SER A 190 14.80 -25.24 4.67
N ALA A 191 13.53 -25.59 4.41
CA ALA A 191 13.13 -26.97 4.18
C ALA A 191 13.76 -27.57 2.91
N ILE A 192 13.86 -26.78 1.84
CA ILE A 192 14.53 -27.19 0.58
C ILE A 192 16.02 -27.45 0.83
N LEU A 193 16.69 -26.54 1.55
CA LEU A 193 18.12 -26.67 1.87
C LEU A 193 18.40 -27.86 2.81
N ASP A 194 17.58 -28.07 3.83
CA ASP A 194 17.69 -29.22 4.73
C ASP A 194 17.49 -30.55 4.00
N ALA A 195 16.55 -30.59 3.04
CA ALA A 195 16.34 -31.77 2.21
C ALA A 195 17.56 -32.05 1.30
N ALA A 196 18.18 -31.01 0.76
CA ALA A 196 19.39 -31.14 -0.05
C ALA A 196 20.60 -31.61 0.79
N ASP A 197 20.80 -31.07 2.00
CA ASP A 197 21.92 -31.43 2.87
C ASP A 197 21.84 -32.89 3.38
N LYS A 198 20.62 -33.37 3.67
CA LYS A 198 20.40 -34.78 4.06
C LYS A 198 20.83 -35.75 2.95
N VAL A 199 20.51 -35.45 1.70
CA VAL A 199 20.90 -36.31 0.56
C VAL A 199 22.42 -36.39 0.44
N THR A 200 23.16 -35.30 0.70
CA THR A 200 24.63 -35.30 0.68
C THR A 200 25.29 -35.99 1.88
N ARG A 201 24.61 -36.12 3.02
CA ARG A 201 25.15 -36.81 4.21
C ARG A 201 24.91 -38.32 4.19
N ASP A 202 23.84 -38.76 3.55
CA ASP A 202 23.46 -40.18 3.45
C ASP A 202 24.06 -40.89 2.21
N SER A 203 24.87 -40.18 1.40
CA SER A 203 25.57 -40.71 0.21
C SER A 203 27.07 -40.89 0.42
#